data_AF-I3VP99-F1
#
_entry.id   AF-I3VP99-F1
#
_cell.length_a   1.000
_cell.length_b   1.000
_cell.length_c   1.000
_cell.angle_alpha   90.00
_cell.angle_beta   90.00
_cell.angle_gamma   90.00
#
_symmetry.space_group_name_H-M   'P 1'
#
loop_
_entity.id
_entity.type
_entity.pdbx_description
1 polymer ?
#
loop_
_entity_poly.entity_id
_entity_poly.type
_entity_poly.pdbx_seq_one_letter_code
_entity_poly.pdbx_strand_id
1 'polypeptide(L)'
;VVKQLLPKAPPLQKLLDQYDVLGDDNKDGVMEEDDEHAITETIMTMATEPESIVQVDGKPKCCFFSFSSKIQANRIVRAQLWVHLQPADEVTTVFLQISRLIPVTDGGRNVQIRSLKIDVNAGVSSWQSIDVKQVLSVWLRQPDTNWGIEINALDSKGNDLAVTSAEVGEGLQPFMEVKISEGPKRSRRDSGLDCDENSPESRCCRYPLTVDFEDFGWDWIIAPKRYKANYCSGECEYMHLQKYPHTHLVNKANPRGTAGPCCTPTKMSPINMLYFN
;
A
#
# COMPACT_ATOMS: atom_id res chain seq x y z
N VAL A 1 -14.10 -13.87 -13.40
CA VAL A 1 -15.05 -12.79 -13.04
C VAL A 1 -14.35 -11.54 -12.51
N VAL A 2 -13.33 -11.62 -11.63
CA VAL A 2 -12.64 -10.42 -11.07
C VAL A 2 -11.73 -9.66 -12.06
N LYS A 3 -11.25 -10.31 -13.14
CA LYS A 3 -10.41 -9.65 -14.17
C LYS A 3 -11.17 -8.60 -15.03
N GLN A 4 -12.49 -8.52 -14.94
CA GLN A 4 -13.34 -7.65 -15.80
C GLN A 4 -13.52 -6.22 -15.28
N LEU A 5 -12.97 -5.86 -14.11
CA LEU A 5 -13.19 -4.54 -13.48
C LEU A 5 -11.91 -3.75 -13.20
N LEU A 6 -10.74 -4.28 -13.60
CA LEU A 6 -9.47 -3.63 -13.34
C LEU A 6 -9.14 -2.60 -14.44
N PRO A 7 -8.61 -1.41 -14.08
CA PRO A 7 -8.34 -0.36 -15.05
C PRO A 7 -7.12 -0.78 -15.89
N LYS A 8 -7.23 -0.72 -17.22
CA LYS A 8 -6.14 -1.06 -18.15
C LYS A 8 -5.14 0.10 -18.26
N ALA A 9 -4.66 0.57 -17.12
CA ALA A 9 -3.90 1.79 -17.00
C ALA A 9 -2.44 1.51 -16.63
N PRO A 10 -1.50 2.41 -17.01
CA PRO A 10 -0.07 2.24 -16.73
C PRO A 10 0.30 1.90 -15.27
N PRO A 11 -0.31 2.50 -14.23
CA PRO A 11 0.10 2.19 -12.86
C PRO A 11 -0.32 0.79 -12.42
N LEU A 12 -1.43 0.23 -12.93
CA LEU A 12 -1.81 -1.14 -12.63
C LEU A 12 -0.85 -2.13 -13.29
N GLN A 13 -0.49 -1.89 -14.56
CA GLN A 13 0.45 -2.75 -15.27
C GLN A 13 1.78 -2.84 -14.52
N LYS A 14 2.31 -1.70 -14.05
CA LYS A 14 3.54 -1.68 -13.23
C LYS A 14 3.42 -2.48 -11.94
N LEU A 15 2.26 -2.45 -11.28
CA LEU A 15 2.04 -3.26 -10.07
C LEU A 15 2.00 -4.75 -10.40
N LEU A 16 1.31 -5.16 -11.47
CA LEU A 16 1.28 -6.55 -11.91
C LEU A 16 2.67 -7.06 -12.27
N ASP A 17 3.45 -6.26 -13.01
CA ASP A 17 4.83 -6.59 -13.38
C ASP A 17 5.73 -6.74 -12.12
N GLN A 18 5.50 -5.94 -11.06
CA GLN A 18 6.24 -6.09 -9.79
C GLN A 18 5.94 -7.41 -9.07
N TYR A 19 4.69 -7.88 -9.10
CA TYR A 19 4.31 -9.13 -8.45
C TYR A 19 4.72 -10.37 -9.26
N ASP A 20 4.76 -10.28 -10.59
CA ASP A 20 5.26 -11.38 -11.44
C ASP A 20 6.76 -11.63 -11.22
N VAL A 21 7.56 -10.59 -10.94
CA VAL A 21 9.00 -10.72 -10.61
C VAL A 21 9.23 -11.37 -9.24
N LEU A 22 8.33 -11.16 -8.27
CA LEU A 22 8.40 -11.80 -6.96
C LEU A 22 7.99 -13.29 -6.96
N GLY A 23 7.49 -13.80 -8.10
CA GLY A 23 7.06 -15.19 -8.25
C GLY A 23 8.19 -16.20 -8.46
N ASP A 24 9.41 -15.75 -8.78
CA ASP A 24 10.53 -16.63 -9.17
C ASP A 24 11.74 -16.60 -8.20
N ASP A 25 11.79 -15.63 -7.28
CA ASP A 25 12.85 -15.56 -6.28
C ASP A 25 12.36 -16.07 -4.91
N ASN A 26 12.63 -17.35 -4.68
CA ASN A 26 12.56 -18.04 -3.39
C ASN A 26 13.65 -17.52 -2.44
N LYS A 27 13.62 -16.24 -2.11
CA LYS A 27 14.40 -15.66 -1.01
C LYS A 27 13.45 -15.35 0.14
N ASP A 28 13.41 -16.27 1.09
CA ASP A 28 13.22 -15.94 2.50
C ASP A 28 14.33 -14.97 2.93
N GLY A 29 14.20 -13.72 2.52
CA GLY A 29 14.88 -12.61 3.13
C GLY A 29 14.18 -12.35 4.45
N VAL A 30 14.76 -12.84 5.54
CA VAL A 30 14.48 -12.31 6.88
C VAL A 30 14.76 -10.81 6.76
N MET A 31 13.70 -10.01 6.66
CA MET A 31 13.83 -8.56 6.63
C MET A 31 14.36 -8.14 8.00
N GLU A 32 15.59 -7.61 8.03
CA GLU A 32 16.12 -6.97 9.23
C GLU A 32 15.17 -5.82 9.62
N GLU A 33 14.81 -5.74 10.90
CA GLU A 33 13.88 -4.73 11.44
C GLU A 33 14.35 -3.27 11.23
N ASP A 34 15.60 -3.07 10.78
CA ASP A 34 16.22 -1.76 10.59
C ASP A 34 16.10 -1.18 9.16
N ASP A 35 15.58 -1.94 8.18
CA ASP A 35 15.18 -1.36 6.88
C ASP A 35 13.76 -0.81 6.95
N GLU A 36 13.56 0.15 7.86
CA GLU A 36 12.33 0.92 8.08
C GLU A 36 12.11 1.93 6.92
N HIS A 37 12.08 1.45 5.68
CA HIS A 37 11.60 2.25 4.56
C HIS A 37 10.09 2.39 4.70
N ALA A 38 9.60 3.63 4.74
CA ALA A 38 8.16 3.92 4.79
C ALA A 38 7.43 3.14 3.67
N ILE A 39 6.62 2.16 4.05
CA ILE A 39 5.81 1.40 3.09
C ILE A 39 4.82 2.41 2.51
N THR A 40 4.88 2.61 1.20
CA THR A 40 3.90 3.47 0.53
C THR A 40 2.77 2.60 -0.01
N GLU A 41 1.57 2.76 0.55
CA GLU A 41 0.37 2.13 0.00
C GLU A 41 -0.14 2.94 -1.21
N THR A 42 -0.51 2.24 -2.28
CA THR A 42 -1.15 2.85 -3.46
C THR A 42 -2.60 2.42 -3.51
N ILE A 43 -3.51 3.39 -3.45
CA ILE A 43 -4.97 3.17 -3.55
C ILE A 43 -5.42 3.64 -4.93
N MET A 44 -6.21 2.80 -5.61
CA MET A 44 -6.88 3.15 -6.86
C MET A 44 -8.39 3.19 -6.64
N THR A 45 -9.00 4.36 -6.87
CA THR A 45 -10.44 4.56 -6.72
C THR A 45 -11.07 4.84 -8.08
N MET A 46 -12.02 4.01 -8.50
CA MET A 46 -12.76 4.20 -9.75
C MET A 46 -13.78 5.31 -9.63
N ALA A 47 -14.04 5.99 -10.75
CA ALA A 47 -15.15 6.91 -10.84
C ALA A 47 -16.48 6.15 -10.75
N THR A 48 -17.41 6.73 -9.99
CA THR A 48 -18.82 6.32 -9.97
C THR A 48 -19.69 7.43 -10.53
N GLU A 49 -20.96 7.11 -10.78
CA GLU A 49 -21.95 8.10 -11.14
C GLU A 49 -22.18 9.07 -9.95
N PRO A 50 -22.23 10.39 -10.18
CA PRO A 50 -22.52 11.36 -9.14
C PRO A 50 -24.02 11.39 -8.77
N GLU A 51 -24.35 12.05 -7.66
CA GLU A 51 -25.74 12.23 -7.25
C GLU A 51 -26.53 13.07 -8.27
N SER A 52 -27.84 12.80 -8.38
CA SER A 52 -28.70 13.47 -9.37
C SER A 52 -28.81 14.99 -9.17
N ILE A 53 -28.48 15.52 -7.99
CA ILE A 53 -28.51 16.97 -7.69
C ILE A 53 -27.46 17.78 -8.48
N VAL A 54 -26.41 17.12 -8.98
CA VAL A 54 -25.39 17.73 -9.84
C VAL A 54 -25.58 17.39 -11.32
N GLN A 55 -26.61 16.60 -11.65
CA GLN A 55 -26.90 16.18 -13.01
C GLN A 55 -27.99 17.07 -13.65
N VAL A 56 -27.77 17.46 -14.91
CA VAL A 56 -28.77 18.07 -15.79
C VAL A 56 -29.04 17.09 -16.91
N ASP A 57 -30.31 16.67 -17.08
CA ASP A 57 -30.72 15.68 -18.08
C ASP A 57 -29.93 14.35 -18.03
N GLY A 58 -29.55 13.91 -16.81
CA GLY A 58 -28.75 12.70 -16.60
C GLY A 58 -27.28 12.83 -17.03
N LYS A 59 -26.79 14.06 -17.21
CA LYS A 59 -25.38 14.37 -17.46
C LYS A 59 -24.82 15.28 -16.35
N PRO A 60 -23.57 15.08 -15.92
CA PRO A 60 -22.65 14.07 -16.44
C PRO A 60 -22.86 12.69 -15.76
N LYS A 61 -22.64 11.60 -16.51
CA LYS A 61 -22.70 10.22 -15.98
C LYS A 61 -21.52 9.88 -15.04
N CYS A 62 -20.57 10.79 -14.88
CA CYS A 62 -19.29 10.66 -14.17
C CYS A 62 -18.79 12.09 -13.84
N CYS A 63 -17.92 12.35 -12.87
CA CYS A 63 -17.14 11.39 -12.09
C CYS A 63 -17.15 11.73 -10.60
N PHE A 64 -17.81 10.90 -9.81
CA PHE A 64 -17.73 10.96 -8.36
C PHE A 64 -16.66 9.99 -7.83
N PHE A 65 -15.90 10.41 -6.83
CA PHE A 65 -14.88 9.58 -6.19
C PHE A 65 -15.12 9.55 -4.69
N SER A 66 -15.35 8.35 -4.16
CA SER A 66 -15.52 8.12 -2.72
C SER A 66 -14.22 7.60 -2.10
N PHE A 67 -13.83 8.21 -0.98
CA PHE A 67 -12.61 7.84 -0.25
C PHE A 67 -12.97 7.42 1.17
N SER A 68 -12.24 6.42 1.68
CA SER A 68 -12.39 6.01 3.08
C SER A 68 -11.92 7.12 4.02
N SER A 69 -12.69 7.37 5.08
CA SER A 69 -12.32 8.29 6.17
C SER A 69 -11.04 7.90 6.91
N LYS A 70 -10.51 6.68 6.68
CA LYS A 70 -9.22 6.23 7.21
C LYS A 70 -8.02 6.94 6.57
N ILE A 71 -8.19 7.54 5.39
CA ILE A 71 -7.11 8.22 4.67
C ILE A 71 -6.90 9.61 5.29
N GLN A 72 -5.73 9.82 5.89
CA GLN A 72 -5.36 11.13 6.43
C GLN A 72 -4.72 12.01 5.35
N ALA A 73 -5.23 13.23 5.16
CA ALA A 73 -4.76 14.15 4.12
C ALA A 73 -3.26 14.49 4.23
N ASN A 74 -2.69 14.51 5.44
CA ASN A 74 -1.26 14.79 5.67
C ASN A 74 -0.33 13.64 5.24
N ARG A 75 -0.84 12.42 5.09
CA ARG A 75 -0.07 11.26 4.64
C ARG A 75 -0.05 11.08 3.14
N ILE A 76 -0.78 11.93 2.39
CA ILE A 76 -0.82 11.84 0.93
C ILE A 76 0.49 12.35 0.36
N VAL A 77 1.26 11.45 -0.25
CA VAL A 77 2.49 11.76 -0.96
C VAL A 77 2.14 12.29 -2.36
N ARG A 78 1.29 11.57 -3.10
CA ARG A 78 0.89 11.87 -4.48
C ARG A 78 -0.57 11.51 -4.71
N ALA A 79 -1.30 12.30 -5.49
CA ALA A 79 -2.63 11.94 -5.96
C ALA A 79 -2.80 12.36 -7.41
N GLN A 80 -3.14 11.41 -8.28
CA GLN A 80 -3.31 11.65 -9.71
C GLN A 80 -4.65 11.12 -10.19
N LEU A 81 -5.36 11.95 -10.93
CA LEU A 81 -6.51 11.54 -11.74
C LEU A 81 -6.00 11.06 -13.09
N TRP A 82 -6.39 9.85 -13.48
CA TRP A 82 -6.06 9.26 -14.76
C TRP A 82 -7.30 9.29 -15.67
N VAL A 83 -7.12 9.81 -16.88
CA VAL A 83 -8.16 9.96 -17.89
C VAL A 83 -7.67 9.34 -19.19
N HIS A 84 -8.49 8.50 -19.82
CA HIS A 84 -8.18 7.93 -21.12
C HIS A 84 -8.77 8.80 -22.23
N LEU A 85 -7.92 9.20 -23.19
CA LEU A 85 -8.33 9.90 -24.40
C LEU A 85 -8.48 8.90 -25.54
N GLN A 86 -9.63 8.94 -26.22
CA GLN A 86 -9.89 8.19 -27.44
C GLN A 86 -8.96 8.64 -28.57
N PRO A 87 -8.66 7.75 -29.54
CA PRO A 87 -7.87 8.12 -30.70
C PRO A 87 -8.64 9.16 -31.53
N ALA A 88 -7.95 10.21 -31.95
CA ALA A 88 -8.49 11.17 -32.91
C ALA A 88 -8.33 10.63 -34.34
N ASP A 89 -9.25 11.00 -35.24
CA ASP A 89 -9.15 10.65 -36.67
C ASP A 89 -7.98 11.36 -37.36
N GLU A 90 -7.67 12.58 -36.89
CA GLU A 90 -6.62 13.45 -37.42
C GLU A 90 -5.75 13.97 -36.28
N VAL A 91 -4.55 14.43 -36.62
CA VAL A 91 -3.67 15.10 -35.65
C VAL A 91 -4.37 16.37 -35.17
N THR A 92 -4.69 16.44 -33.89
CA THR A 92 -5.45 17.55 -33.30
C THR A 92 -4.90 17.92 -31.93
N THR A 93 -5.09 19.18 -31.55
CA THR A 93 -4.86 19.61 -30.18
C THR A 93 -6.15 19.49 -29.39
N VAL A 94 -6.08 18.82 -28.25
CA VAL A 94 -7.16 18.62 -27.30
C VAL A 94 -6.94 19.50 -26.08
N PHE A 95 -8.00 20.18 -25.64
CA PHE A 95 -8.03 20.91 -24.37
C PHE A 95 -8.74 20.06 -23.32
N LEU A 96 -7.95 19.40 -22.47
CA LEU A 96 -8.47 18.66 -21.34
C LEU A 96 -8.74 19.63 -20.18
N GLN A 97 -10.01 19.91 -19.92
CA GLN A 97 -10.49 20.73 -18.83
C GLN A 97 -11.09 19.87 -17.72
N ILE A 98 -10.65 20.14 -16.50
CA ILE A 98 -11.12 19.45 -15.30
C ILE A 98 -11.72 20.49 -14.37
N SER A 99 -12.96 20.27 -13.96
CA SER A 99 -13.75 21.19 -13.15
C SER A 99 -14.40 20.47 -11.96
N ARG A 100 -14.61 21.19 -10.85
CA ARG A 100 -15.42 20.70 -9.72
C ARG A 100 -16.89 20.84 -10.08
N LEU A 101 -17.65 19.78 -9.82
CA LEU A 101 -19.10 19.85 -9.86
C LEU A 101 -19.62 20.67 -8.69
N ILE A 102 -20.71 21.40 -8.93
CA ILE A 102 -21.46 22.16 -7.93
C ILE A 102 -22.93 21.78 -8.11
N PRO A 103 -23.71 21.64 -7.02
CA PRO A 103 -25.15 21.44 -7.12
C PRO A 103 -25.83 22.47 -8.01
N VAL A 104 -26.73 22.01 -8.89
CA VAL A 104 -27.46 22.89 -9.83
C VAL A 104 -28.27 23.95 -9.09
N THR A 105 -28.71 23.65 -7.87
CA THR A 105 -29.46 24.55 -6.99
C THR A 105 -28.69 25.81 -6.59
N ASP A 106 -27.36 25.77 -6.63
CA ASP A 106 -26.52 26.87 -6.14
C ASP A 106 -26.26 27.95 -7.21
N GLY A 107 -26.75 27.73 -8.45
CA GLY A 107 -26.52 28.64 -9.60
C GLY A 107 -25.04 28.85 -9.95
N GLY A 108 -24.14 28.13 -9.29
CA GLY A 108 -22.70 28.24 -9.41
C GLY A 108 -22.21 27.61 -10.71
N ARG A 109 -21.27 28.30 -11.39
CA ARG A 109 -20.51 27.69 -12.49
C ARG A 109 -19.47 26.74 -11.92
N ASN A 110 -19.27 25.60 -12.57
CA ASN A 110 -18.23 24.64 -12.21
C ASN A 110 -16.87 25.34 -12.06
N VAL A 111 -16.16 25.05 -10.97
CA VAL A 111 -14.84 25.68 -10.70
C VAL A 111 -13.76 24.90 -11.41
N GLN A 112 -13.07 25.54 -12.36
CA GLN A 112 -11.95 24.92 -13.07
C GLN A 112 -10.80 24.58 -12.10
N ILE A 113 -10.41 23.31 -12.06
CA ILE A 113 -9.25 22.81 -11.30
C ILE A 113 -8.00 22.99 -12.17
N ARG A 114 -8.05 22.53 -13.41
CA ARG A 114 -6.90 22.52 -14.32
C ARG A 114 -7.36 22.48 -15.77
N SER A 115 -6.54 23.04 -16.66
CA SER A 115 -6.66 22.83 -18.10
C SER A 115 -5.29 22.46 -18.66
N LEU A 116 -5.27 21.48 -19.55
CA LEU A 116 -4.07 20.95 -20.19
C LEU A 116 -4.28 20.97 -21.70
N LYS A 117 -3.28 21.49 -22.42
CA LYS A 117 -3.21 21.41 -23.88
C LYS A 117 -2.43 20.15 -24.24
N ILE A 118 -3.02 19.28 -25.04
CA ILE A 118 -2.48 17.95 -25.37
C ILE A 118 -2.51 17.78 -26.88
N ASP A 119 -1.37 17.50 -27.48
CA ASP A 119 -1.31 17.18 -28.92
C ASP A 119 -1.52 15.67 -29.10
N VAL A 120 -2.59 15.31 -29.80
CA VAL A 120 -3.01 13.92 -30.03
C VAL A 120 -2.70 13.53 -31.47
N ASN A 121 -2.01 12.41 -31.63
CA ASN A 121 -1.73 11.84 -32.94
C ASN A 121 -2.92 11.02 -33.45
N ALA A 122 -3.10 11.01 -34.76
CA ALA A 122 -4.15 10.24 -35.40
C ALA A 122 -4.04 8.73 -35.07
N GLY A 123 -5.15 8.11 -34.68
CA GLY A 123 -5.25 6.67 -34.41
C GLY A 123 -4.60 6.20 -33.10
N VAL A 124 -4.03 7.08 -32.28
CA VAL A 124 -3.36 6.70 -31.03
C VAL A 124 -4.19 7.14 -29.83
N SER A 125 -4.62 6.17 -29.01
CA SER A 125 -5.21 6.46 -27.71
C SER A 125 -4.14 6.70 -26.66
N SER A 126 -4.42 7.51 -25.65
CA SER A 126 -3.44 7.83 -24.62
C SER A 126 -4.05 8.02 -23.24
N TRP A 127 -3.28 7.64 -22.22
CA TRP A 127 -3.61 7.91 -20.82
C TRP A 127 -2.97 9.23 -20.39
N GLN A 128 -3.76 10.07 -19.73
CA GLN A 128 -3.32 11.36 -19.23
C GLN A 128 -3.49 11.40 -17.71
N SER A 129 -2.44 11.86 -17.02
CA SER A 129 -2.42 11.95 -15.57
C SER A 129 -2.42 13.41 -15.12
N ILE A 130 -3.28 13.73 -14.16
CA ILE A 130 -3.48 15.09 -13.67
C ILE A 130 -3.30 15.10 -12.16
N ASP A 131 -2.43 15.97 -11.66
CA ASP A 131 -2.25 16.13 -10.22
C ASP A 131 -3.49 16.79 -9.60
N VAL A 132 -4.12 16.06 -8.68
CA VAL A 132 -5.33 16.43 -7.94
C VAL A 132 -5.10 16.40 -6.43
N LYS A 133 -3.83 16.36 -5.97
CA LYS A 133 -3.47 16.27 -4.54
C LYS A 133 -4.13 17.34 -3.68
N GLN A 134 -4.17 18.59 -4.15
CA GLN A 134 -4.77 19.69 -3.41
C GLN A 134 -6.30 19.53 -3.29
N VAL A 135 -6.97 19.11 -4.37
CA VAL A 135 -8.42 18.88 -4.40
C VAL A 135 -8.79 17.77 -3.43
N LEU A 136 -8.09 16.63 -3.52
CA LEU A 136 -8.31 15.49 -2.64
C LEU A 136 -8.04 15.84 -1.17
N SER A 137 -7.00 16.64 -0.90
CA SER A 137 -6.68 17.08 0.47
C SER A 137 -7.79 17.93 1.10
N VAL A 138 -8.49 18.74 0.30
CA VAL A 138 -9.66 19.52 0.75
C VAL A 138 -10.83 18.58 1.00
N TRP A 139 -11.15 17.69 0.08
CA TRP A 139 -12.27 16.73 0.22
C TRP A 139 -12.12 15.80 1.42
N LEU A 140 -10.90 15.36 1.75
CA LEU A 140 -10.67 14.54 2.94
C LEU A 140 -10.84 15.32 4.25
N ARG A 141 -10.66 16.64 4.24
CA ARG A 141 -10.92 17.51 5.40
C ARG A 141 -12.37 17.96 5.49
N GLN A 142 -13.01 18.14 4.33
CA GLN A 142 -14.38 18.61 4.18
C GLN A 142 -15.13 17.73 3.17
N PRO A 143 -15.61 16.54 3.59
CA PRO A 143 -16.26 15.58 2.70
C PRO A 143 -17.51 16.15 2.00
N ASP A 144 -18.24 17.05 2.67
CA ASP A 144 -19.47 17.68 2.16
C ASP A 144 -19.23 18.59 0.94
N THR A 145 -17.96 18.93 0.65
CA THR A 145 -17.59 19.72 -0.54
C THR A 145 -17.27 18.85 -1.76
N ASN A 146 -17.28 17.53 -1.60
CA ASN A 146 -17.04 16.59 -2.68
C ASN A 146 -18.35 16.31 -3.41
N TRP A 147 -18.50 16.93 -4.58
CA TRP A 147 -19.61 16.68 -5.51
C TRP A 147 -19.15 15.94 -6.76
N GLY A 148 -17.87 15.58 -6.84
CA GLY A 148 -17.24 14.99 -8.01
C GLY A 148 -16.53 15.99 -8.92
N ILE A 149 -16.03 15.46 -10.02
CA ILE A 149 -15.26 16.16 -11.05
C ILE A 149 -15.94 15.96 -12.41
N GLU A 150 -16.02 17.05 -13.15
CA GLU A 150 -16.35 17.07 -14.56
C GLU A 150 -15.05 17.04 -15.39
N ILE A 151 -15.06 16.25 -16.45
CA ILE A 151 -13.91 16.01 -17.33
C ILE A 151 -14.38 16.24 -18.76
N ASN A 152 -13.84 17.27 -19.41
CA ASN A 152 -14.14 17.59 -20.81
C ASN A 152 -12.82 17.62 -21.58
N ALA A 153 -12.70 16.86 -22.67
CA ALA A 153 -11.51 16.83 -23.51
C ALA A 153 -11.86 17.18 -24.95
N LEU A 154 -12.03 18.47 -25.22
CA LEU A 154 -12.51 18.95 -26.51
C LEU A 154 -11.37 19.09 -27.51
N ASP A 155 -11.52 18.49 -28.69
CA ASP A 155 -10.65 18.71 -29.84
C ASP A 155 -10.96 20.05 -30.54
N SER A 156 -10.22 20.38 -31.60
CA SER A 156 -10.45 21.58 -32.42
C SER A 156 -11.79 21.61 -33.15
N LYS A 157 -12.47 20.47 -33.29
CA LYS A 157 -13.78 20.32 -33.93
C LYS A 157 -14.93 20.33 -32.91
N GLY A 158 -14.62 20.36 -31.60
CA GLY A 158 -15.58 20.32 -30.51
C GLY A 158 -16.01 18.91 -30.09
N ASN A 159 -15.33 17.86 -30.56
CA ASN A 159 -15.59 16.50 -30.12
C ASN A 159 -14.92 16.25 -28.77
N ASP A 160 -15.65 15.62 -27.85
CA ASP A 160 -15.10 15.20 -26.56
C ASP A 160 -14.45 13.82 -26.69
N LEU A 161 -13.13 13.76 -26.49
CA LEU A 161 -12.35 12.53 -26.58
C LEU A 161 -12.17 11.83 -25.22
N ALA A 162 -12.68 12.40 -24.12
CA ALA A 162 -12.54 11.79 -22.80
C ALA A 162 -13.46 10.58 -22.65
N VAL A 163 -12.89 9.42 -22.29
CA VAL A 163 -13.70 8.27 -21.87
C VAL A 163 -14.16 8.50 -20.43
N THR A 164 -15.44 8.81 -20.26
CA THR A 164 -16.05 9.09 -18.94
C THR A 164 -17.05 8.02 -18.49
N SER A 165 -17.51 7.13 -19.38
CA SER A 165 -18.50 6.10 -19.05
C SER A 165 -18.04 4.68 -19.37
N ALA A 166 -18.63 3.70 -18.68
CA ALA A 166 -18.37 2.28 -18.87
C ALA A 166 -18.74 1.77 -20.27
N GLU A 167 -19.81 2.34 -20.84
CA GLU A 167 -20.41 1.93 -22.10
C GLU A 167 -19.45 2.11 -23.28
N VAL A 168 -18.50 3.05 -23.15
CA VAL A 168 -17.60 3.50 -24.21
C VAL A 168 -16.23 2.79 -24.17
N GLY A 169 -15.92 2.07 -23.09
CA GLY A 169 -14.65 1.33 -22.99
C GLY A 169 -14.46 0.56 -21.69
N GLU A 170 -14.50 -0.77 -21.77
CA GLU A 170 -14.22 -1.66 -20.62
C GLU A 170 -12.79 -1.47 -20.09
N GLY A 171 -12.70 -0.98 -18.85
CA GLY A 171 -11.43 -0.76 -18.14
C GLY A 171 -10.70 0.55 -18.51
N LEU A 172 -11.36 1.46 -19.24
CA LEU A 172 -10.82 2.77 -19.64
C LEU A 172 -11.43 3.95 -18.86
N GLN A 173 -12.24 3.64 -17.85
CA GLN A 173 -12.89 4.64 -17.01
C GLN A 173 -11.87 5.48 -16.23
N PRO A 174 -12.22 6.74 -15.89
CA PRO A 174 -11.37 7.56 -15.05
C PRO A 174 -11.21 6.95 -13.66
N PHE A 175 -10.00 7.03 -13.12
CA PHE A 175 -9.71 6.57 -11.75
C PHE A 175 -8.68 7.48 -11.09
N MET A 176 -8.69 7.54 -9.76
CA MET A 176 -7.72 8.28 -8.98
C MET A 176 -6.70 7.34 -8.34
N GLU A 177 -5.42 7.57 -8.60
CA GLU A 177 -4.28 6.91 -7.95
C GLU A 177 -3.80 7.78 -6.79
N VAL A 178 -3.86 7.26 -5.57
CA VAL A 178 -3.42 7.95 -4.36
C VAL A 178 -2.30 7.16 -3.70
N LYS A 179 -1.12 7.76 -3.61
CA LYS A 179 0.01 7.20 -2.85
C LYS A 179 0.06 7.81 -1.47
N ILE A 180 0.00 6.96 -0.47
CA ILE A 180 0.00 7.32 0.94
C ILE A 180 1.28 6.81 1.57
N SER A 181 1.95 7.63 2.36
CA SER A 181 3.03 7.17 3.23
C SER A 181 2.40 6.52 4.46
N GLU A 182 2.64 5.22 4.67
CA GLU A 182 2.48 4.68 6.01
C GLU A 182 3.62 5.27 6.86
N GLY A 183 3.27 6.13 7.82
CA GLY A 183 4.21 6.43 8.90
C GLY A 183 4.55 5.12 9.62
N PRO A 184 5.73 5.02 10.26
CA PRO A 184 6.13 3.80 10.94
C PRO A 184 5.04 3.42 11.93
N LYS A 185 4.27 2.40 11.59
CA LYS A 185 3.44 1.71 12.57
C LYS A 185 4.49 1.08 13.46
N ARG A 186 4.76 1.68 14.62
CA ARG A 186 5.38 0.94 15.71
C ARG A 186 4.45 -0.22 15.97
N SER A 187 4.68 -1.33 15.28
CA SER A 187 4.17 -2.62 15.68
C SER A 187 4.60 -2.73 17.13
N ARG A 188 3.62 -2.88 18.01
CA ARG A 188 3.89 -3.07 19.42
C ARG A 188 4.78 -4.31 19.45
N ARG A 189 6.08 -4.10 19.70
CA ARG A 189 7.11 -5.15 19.67
C ARG A 189 6.49 -6.35 20.33
N ASP A 190 6.42 -7.47 19.62
CA ASP A 190 6.03 -8.72 20.25
C ASP A 190 7.01 -8.88 21.41
N SER A 191 6.50 -8.61 22.60
CA SER A 191 7.31 -8.59 23.80
C SER A 191 7.45 -10.05 24.09
N GLY A 192 8.49 -10.67 23.50
CA GLY A 192 8.76 -12.09 23.64
C GLY A 192 8.55 -12.49 25.09
N LEU A 193 7.94 -13.65 25.30
CA LEU A 193 7.57 -14.10 26.63
C LEU A 193 8.84 -14.18 27.50
N ASP A 194 8.78 -13.56 28.68
CA ASP A 194 9.81 -13.63 29.72
C ASP A 194 9.28 -14.55 30.83
N CYS A 195 9.95 -15.68 31.02
CA CYS A 195 9.57 -16.70 32.00
C CYS A 195 10.56 -16.74 33.15
N ASP A 196 10.05 -16.99 34.35
CA ASP A 196 10.88 -17.31 35.51
C ASP A 196 11.28 -18.80 35.49
N GLU A 197 12.33 -19.18 36.24
CA GLU A 197 12.83 -20.56 36.31
C GLU A 197 11.77 -21.59 36.72
N ASN A 198 10.75 -21.17 37.49
CA ASN A 198 9.66 -22.03 37.96
C ASN A 198 8.37 -21.90 37.13
N SER A 199 8.44 -21.24 35.97
CA SER A 199 7.27 -21.06 35.11
C SER A 199 6.84 -22.41 34.50
N PRO A 200 5.54 -22.80 34.58
CA PRO A 200 5.02 -23.99 33.90
C PRO A 200 4.76 -23.76 32.40
N GLU A 201 5.32 -22.69 31.80
CA GLU A 201 5.11 -22.34 30.39
C GLU A 201 5.81 -23.35 29.48
N SER A 202 5.02 -24.08 28.69
CA SER A 202 5.53 -25.05 27.72
C SER A 202 5.91 -24.41 26.39
N ARG A 203 5.43 -23.20 26.09
CA ARG A 203 5.75 -22.48 24.85
C ARG A 203 7.15 -21.88 24.87
N CYS A 204 7.69 -21.60 23.69
CA CYS A 204 8.97 -20.90 23.53
C CYS A 204 9.00 -19.58 24.32
N CYS A 205 9.94 -19.49 25.25
CA CYS A 205 10.06 -18.40 26.21
C CYS A 205 11.54 -18.07 26.51
N ARG A 206 11.81 -16.84 26.93
CA ARG A 206 13.14 -16.42 27.42
C ARG A 206 13.23 -16.67 28.92
N TYR A 207 14.23 -17.45 29.33
CA TYR A 207 14.51 -17.77 30.72
C TYR A 207 15.77 -17.03 31.19
N PRO A 208 15.81 -16.57 32.46
CA PRO A 208 16.97 -15.89 33.01
C PRO A 208 18.14 -16.86 33.14
N LEU A 209 19.31 -16.44 32.65
CA LEU A 209 20.58 -17.14 32.87
C LEU A 209 21.64 -16.09 33.11
N THR A 210 22.31 -16.21 34.25
CA THR A 210 23.38 -15.30 34.63
C THR A 210 24.70 -16.06 34.57
N VAL A 211 25.60 -15.59 33.71
CA VAL A 211 26.94 -16.15 33.54
C VAL A 211 27.87 -15.38 34.45
N ASP A 212 28.57 -16.10 35.32
CA ASP A 212 29.62 -15.57 36.19
C ASP A 212 30.98 -16.06 35.69
N PHE A 213 31.83 -15.14 35.24
CA PHE A 213 33.14 -15.49 34.70
C PHE A 213 34.13 -15.94 35.78
N GLU A 214 33.89 -15.58 37.04
CA GLU A 214 34.71 -16.05 38.17
C GLU A 214 34.47 -17.54 38.43
N ASP A 215 33.23 -18.01 38.28
CA ASP A 215 32.87 -19.43 38.43
C ASP A 215 33.50 -20.32 37.35
N PHE A 216 33.75 -19.77 36.16
CA PHE A 216 34.47 -20.47 35.08
C PHE A 216 36.00 -20.43 35.24
N GLY A 217 36.52 -19.72 36.26
CA GLY A 217 37.94 -19.50 36.45
C GLY A 217 38.57 -18.61 35.38
N TRP A 218 37.79 -17.71 34.78
CA TRP A 218 38.23 -16.82 33.70
C TRP A 218 38.72 -15.48 34.26
N ASP A 219 39.84 -15.53 34.97
CA ASP A 219 40.43 -14.36 35.64
C ASP A 219 40.95 -13.30 34.66
N TRP A 220 41.14 -13.66 33.39
CA TRP A 220 41.57 -12.76 32.32
C TRP A 220 40.49 -11.73 31.94
N ILE A 221 39.22 -11.95 32.30
CA ILE A 221 38.13 -10.98 32.13
C ILE A 221 38.09 -10.04 33.34
N ILE A 222 38.38 -8.76 33.10
CA ILE A 222 38.39 -7.71 34.12
C ILE A 222 36.96 -7.21 34.38
N ALA A 223 36.17 -6.98 33.32
CA ALA A 223 34.78 -6.55 33.42
C ALA A 223 33.95 -6.92 32.17
N PRO A 224 32.65 -7.21 32.32
CA PRO A 224 31.92 -7.44 33.57
C PRO A 224 32.32 -8.79 34.20
N LYS A 225 32.20 -8.93 35.53
CA LYS A 225 32.39 -10.23 36.21
C LYS A 225 31.21 -11.16 36.03
N ARG A 226 30.02 -10.59 35.87
CA ARG A 226 28.76 -11.32 35.73
C ARG A 226 27.90 -10.64 34.66
N TYR A 227 27.28 -11.41 33.76
CA TYR A 227 26.37 -10.89 32.75
C TYR A 227 25.10 -11.74 32.62
N LYS A 228 23.98 -11.08 32.30
CA LYS A 228 22.70 -11.76 32.06
C LYS A 228 22.63 -12.19 30.59
N ALA A 229 22.92 -13.47 30.34
CA ALA A 229 22.84 -14.08 29.02
C ALA A 229 21.39 -14.34 28.61
N ASN A 230 20.62 -14.90 29.54
CA ASN A 230 19.35 -15.55 29.26
C ASN A 230 19.50 -16.69 28.23
N TYR A 231 18.44 -17.48 28.08
CA TYR A 231 18.37 -18.48 27.01
C TYR A 231 16.92 -18.68 26.57
N CYS A 232 16.75 -19.17 25.35
CA CYS A 232 15.43 -19.50 24.80
C CYS A 232 15.18 -20.99 24.96
N SER A 233 14.00 -21.34 25.50
CA SER A 233 13.59 -22.74 25.67
C SER A 233 12.06 -22.84 25.61
N GLY A 234 11.56 -24.01 25.20
CA GLY A 234 10.14 -24.31 25.08
C GLY A 234 9.75 -24.80 23.69
N GLU A 235 8.50 -25.23 23.57
CA GLU A 235 7.94 -25.76 22.34
C GLU A 235 7.40 -24.62 21.45
N CYS A 236 7.69 -24.69 20.15
CA CYS A 236 7.06 -23.81 19.16
C CYS A 236 5.94 -24.60 18.50
N GLU A 237 4.70 -24.22 18.80
CA GLU A 237 3.55 -24.76 18.07
C GLU A 237 3.58 -24.25 16.62
N TYR A 238 3.19 -25.11 15.67
CA TYR A 238 3.00 -24.70 14.28
C TYR A 238 1.79 -23.76 14.19
N MET A 239 2.02 -22.46 14.31
CA MET A 239 1.01 -21.48 13.93
C MET A 239 0.80 -21.59 12.43
N HIS A 240 -0.31 -22.19 12.02
CA HIS A 240 -0.69 -22.36 10.62
C HIS A 240 -0.98 -21.01 9.95
N LEU A 241 0.06 -20.29 9.53
CA LEU A 241 -0.07 -19.26 8.51
C LEU A 241 -0.26 -19.96 7.17
N GLN A 242 -1.53 -20.22 6.87
CA GLN A 242 -2.04 -20.86 5.65
C GLN A 242 -1.74 -19.98 4.42
N LYS A 243 -0.49 -19.90 3.99
CA LYS A 243 -0.13 -19.24 2.72
C LYS A 243 -0.18 -20.22 1.54
N TYR A 244 0.15 -21.50 1.76
CA TYR A 244 0.11 -22.53 0.71
C TYR A 244 -0.35 -23.92 1.21
N PRO A 245 -1.08 -24.70 0.39
CA PRO A 245 -1.65 -25.99 0.77
C PRO A 245 -0.62 -27.13 0.91
N HIS A 246 0.54 -27.04 0.26
CA HIS A 246 1.57 -28.09 0.30
C HIS A 246 2.31 -28.16 1.65
N THR A 247 2.37 -27.06 2.39
CA THR A 247 3.00 -26.98 3.72
C THR A 247 2.27 -27.85 4.75
N HIS A 248 0.96 -28.07 4.56
CA HIS A 248 0.14 -28.93 5.42
C HIS A 248 0.49 -30.43 5.29
N LEU A 249 0.87 -30.88 4.09
CA LEU A 249 1.18 -32.30 3.82
C LEU A 249 2.54 -32.71 4.41
N VAL A 250 3.54 -31.83 4.30
CA VAL A 250 4.90 -32.08 4.84
C VAL A 250 4.86 -32.20 6.37
N ASN A 251 4.09 -31.32 7.03
CA ASN A 251 4.00 -31.30 8.49
C ASN A 251 3.23 -32.51 9.05
N LYS A 252 2.17 -32.97 8.36
CA LYS A 252 1.41 -34.15 8.77
C LYS A 252 2.21 -35.45 8.60
N ALA A 253 3.17 -35.47 7.68
CA ALA A 253 4.02 -36.62 7.42
C ALA A 253 5.15 -36.80 8.45
N ASN A 254 5.63 -35.73 9.10
CA ASN A 254 6.71 -35.83 10.09
C ASN A 254 6.63 -34.81 11.24
N PRO A 255 5.70 -34.99 12.21
CA PRO A 255 5.47 -34.03 13.29
C PRO A 255 6.64 -33.88 14.29
N ARG A 256 7.61 -34.80 14.29
CA ARG A 256 8.82 -34.78 15.14
C ARG A 256 10.12 -34.58 14.34
N GLY A 257 10.03 -34.29 13.05
CA GLY A 257 11.19 -34.04 12.20
C GLY A 257 11.80 -32.67 12.46
N THR A 258 13.07 -32.51 12.09
CA THR A 258 13.87 -31.28 12.11
C THR A 258 13.32 -30.12 11.27
N ALA A 259 12.11 -30.25 10.72
CA ALA A 259 11.47 -29.33 9.78
C ALA A 259 10.39 -28.45 10.46
N GLY A 260 10.46 -28.29 11.78
CA GLY A 260 9.54 -27.46 12.56
C GLY A 260 10.15 -26.17 13.07
N PRO A 261 9.31 -25.22 13.53
CA PRO A 261 9.80 -24.00 14.15
C PRO A 261 10.65 -24.35 15.39
N CYS A 262 11.81 -23.70 15.53
CA CYS A 262 12.73 -23.89 16.65
C CYS A 262 12.73 -22.63 17.53
N CYS A 263 12.80 -22.82 18.84
CA CYS A 263 12.87 -21.72 19.79
C CYS A 263 14.29 -21.13 19.79
N THR A 264 14.47 -20.00 19.10
CA THR A 264 15.78 -19.33 18.92
C THR A 264 15.66 -17.83 19.20
N PRO A 265 16.69 -17.17 19.74
CA PRO A 265 16.70 -15.73 19.91
C PRO A 265 16.56 -14.99 18.57
N THR A 266 15.54 -14.15 18.45
CA THR A 266 15.34 -13.26 17.30
C THR A 266 16.13 -11.96 17.42
N LYS A 267 16.52 -11.57 18.63
CA LYS A 267 17.30 -10.37 18.91
C LYS A 267 18.32 -10.61 20.02
N MET A 268 19.56 -10.18 19.78
CA MET A 268 20.64 -10.21 20.76
C MET A 268 21.13 -8.79 21.05
N SER A 269 21.59 -8.54 22.27
CA SER A 269 22.26 -7.30 22.64
C SER A 269 23.76 -7.57 22.78
N PRO A 270 24.63 -6.74 22.20
CA PRO A 270 26.07 -6.89 22.37
C PRO A 270 26.47 -6.62 23.83
N ILE A 271 27.56 -7.26 24.27
CA ILE A 271 28.20 -6.98 25.56
C ILE A 271 29.56 -6.31 25.33
N ASN A 272 29.88 -5.31 26.15
CA ASN A 272 31.21 -4.71 26.18
C ASN A 272 32.08 -5.48 27.18
N MET A 273 33.26 -5.93 26.76
CA MET A 273 34.17 -6.73 27.58
C MET A 273 35.55 -6.07 27.68
N LEU A 274 36.07 -5.99 28.91
CA LEU A 274 37.42 -5.56 29.23
C LEU A 274 38.21 -6.77 29.72
N TYR A 275 39.32 -7.08 29.06
CA TYR A 275 40.12 -8.27 29.34
C TYR A 275 41.63 -8.02 29.16
N PHE A 276 42.46 -8.85 29.80
CA PHE A 276 43.91 -8.90 29.54
C PHE A 276 44.21 -9.84 28.38
N ASN A 277 45.04 -9.39 27.43
CA ASN A 277 45.54 -10.20 26.31
C ASN A 277 46.85 -10.88 26.68
#